data_AF-A0A2E6YH50-F1
#
_entry.id   AF-A0A2E6YH50-F1
#
_cell.length_a   1.000
_cell.length_b   1.000
_cell.length_c   1.000
_cell.angle_alpha   90.00
_cell.angle_beta   90.00
_cell.angle_gamma   90.00
#
_symmetry.space_group_name_H-M   'P 1'
#
loop_
_entity.id
_entity.type
_entity.pdbx_description
1 polymer ?
#
loop_
_entity_poly.entity_id
_entity_poly.type
_entity_poly.pdbx_seq_one_letter_code
_entity_poly.pdbx_strand_id
1 'polypeptide(L)'
;MADKTIKYEDLDLSEMVIMPDFKKVRSSFRHYILGKAEADSRYYDILRMMELTEKYHNGQRKNGEPEVCHQYVICAYLMTIEAYLIDPVACYMAALGHDLIEDYPESEDEVSEMFPTYIGYMITLSKERNGVALPYQEYFDKMTLCAVCSICKLCDRLHNISTMVEPFAREKQISYLKDLTDWFLPMLKESKRLFPEQTKAYENLKFVLMTCRNLLLLTFMKEEKEINSLKKK
;
A
#
# COMPACT_ATOMS: atom_id res chain seq x y z
N MET A 1 31.86 14.74 -31.42
CA MET A 1 30.64 15.26 -30.78
C MET A 1 31.04 15.68 -29.39
N ALA A 2 30.84 16.94 -29.01
CA ALA A 2 31.18 17.40 -27.66
C ALA A 2 30.32 16.65 -26.65
N ASP A 3 30.97 15.96 -25.73
CA ASP A 3 30.35 15.28 -24.61
C ASP A 3 29.68 16.35 -23.74
N LYS A 4 28.37 16.54 -23.90
CA LYS A 4 27.59 17.42 -23.02
C LYS A 4 27.42 16.66 -21.72
N THR A 5 28.32 16.91 -20.77
CA THR A 5 28.18 16.39 -19.41
C THR A 5 26.93 17.01 -18.77
N ILE A 6 25.84 16.24 -18.72
CA ILE A 6 24.62 16.60 -17.98
C ILE A 6 24.93 16.48 -16.50
N LYS A 7 24.63 17.52 -15.73
CA LYS A 7 24.80 17.56 -14.27
C LYS A 7 23.47 17.30 -13.57
N TYR A 8 23.54 17.01 -12.27
CA TYR A 8 22.33 16.77 -11.47
C TYR A 8 21.41 17.99 -11.44
N GLU A 9 21.99 19.20 -11.45
CA GLU A 9 21.26 20.46 -11.46
C GLU A 9 20.49 20.71 -12.77
N ASP A 10 20.79 19.94 -13.82
CA ASP A 10 20.08 20.00 -15.10
C ASP A 10 18.80 19.14 -15.10
N LEU A 11 18.55 18.37 -14.03
CA LEU A 11 17.32 17.58 -13.89
C LEU A 11 16.16 18.48 -13.41
N ASP A 12 15.03 18.42 -14.11
CA ASP A 12 13.80 19.07 -13.65
C ASP A 12 13.17 18.27 -12.50
N LEU A 13 13.53 18.66 -11.28
CA LEU A 13 13.00 18.03 -10.06
C LEU A 13 11.50 18.31 -9.87
N SER A 14 10.89 19.23 -10.63
CA SER A 14 9.43 19.44 -10.59
C SER A 14 8.64 18.29 -11.22
N GLU A 15 9.28 17.46 -12.06
CA GLU A 15 8.69 16.23 -12.58
C GLU A 15 8.74 15.06 -11.58
N MET A 16 9.40 15.22 -10.44
CA MET A 16 9.48 14.17 -9.41
C MET A 16 8.12 14.00 -8.71
N VAL A 17 7.35 13.00 -9.15
CA VAL A 17 6.08 12.64 -8.53
C VAL A 17 6.33 11.68 -7.36
N ILE A 18 6.33 12.20 -6.13
CA ILE A 18 6.39 11.37 -4.92
C ILE A 18 5.02 10.72 -4.66
N MET A 19 3.95 11.50 -4.80
CA MET A 19 2.57 11.02 -4.72
C MET A 19 1.77 11.59 -5.90
N PRO A 20 0.88 10.79 -6.51
CA PRO A 20 0.03 11.28 -7.58
C PRO A 20 -1.01 12.25 -7.04
N ASP A 21 -1.48 13.16 -7.90
CA ASP A 21 -2.56 14.10 -7.57
C ASP A 21 -3.81 13.34 -7.10
N PHE A 22 -4.14 13.48 -5.82
CA PHE A 22 -5.25 12.79 -5.18
C PHE A 22 -6.58 13.00 -5.92
N LYS A 23 -6.88 14.23 -6.35
CA LYS A 23 -8.16 14.52 -7.03
C LYS A 23 -8.24 13.77 -8.35
N LYS A 24 -7.12 13.68 -9.08
CA LYS A 24 -7.05 12.90 -10.33
C LYS A 24 -7.18 11.41 -10.07
N VAL A 25 -6.47 10.87 -9.08
CA VAL A 25 -6.54 9.43 -8.74
C VAL A 25 -7.95 9.05 -8.29
N ARG A 26 -8.52 9.80 -7.33
CA ARG A 26 -9.90 9.59 -6.85
C ARG A 26 -10.90 9.62 -8.00
N SER A 27 -10.82 10.63 -8.87
CA SER A 27 -11.72 10.75 -10.02
C SER A 27 -11.54 9.59 -11.00
N SER A 28 -10.31 9.25 -11.36
CA SER A 28 -10.01 8.15 -12.27
C SER A 28 -10.51 6.82 -11.72
N PHE A 29 -10.26 6.52 -10.44
CA PHE A 29 -10.74 5.32 -9.78
C PHE A 29 -12.26 5.27 -9.76
N ARG A 30 -12.94 6.36 -9.39
CA ARG A 30 -14.41 6.42 -9.38
C ARG A 30 -15.02 6.06 -10.73
N HIS A 31 -14.55 6.67 -11.81
CA HIS A 31 -15.09 6.43 -13.15
C HIS A 31 -14.76 5.03 -13.66
N TYR A 32 -13.59 4.50 -13.30
CA TYR A 32 -13.22 3.11 -13.58
C TYR A 32 -14.21 2.15 -12.92
N ILE A 33 -14.47 2.32 -11.62
CA ILE A 33 -15.41 1.50 -10.85
C ILE A 33 -16.84 1.61 -11.40
N LEU A 34 -17.29 2.82 -11.76
CA LEU A 34 -18.60 3.03 -12.39
C LEU A 34 -18.75 2.23 -13.69
N GLY A 35 -17.74 2.24 -14.56
CA GLY A 35 -17.79 1.46 -15.81
C GLY A 35 -17.82 -0.05 -15.55
N LYS A 36 -17.12 -0.53 -14.52
CA LYS A 36 -17.12 -1.95 -14.14
C LYS A 36 -18.43 -2.39 -13.50
N ALA A 37 -19.14 -1.47 -12.84
CA ALA A 37 -20.43 -1.73 -12.21
C ALA A 37 -21.54 -2.10 -13.21
N GLU A 38 -21.39 -1.77 -14.49
CA GLU A 38 -22.29 -2.21 -15.55
C GLU A 38 -22.25 -3.74 -15.75
N ALA A 39 -21.11 -4.38 -15.48
CA ALA A 39 -20.90 -5.82 -15.66
C ALA A 39 -20.98 -6.61 -14.35
N ASP A 40 -20.59 -6.02 -13.22
CA ASP A 40 -20.63 -6.65 -11.89
C ASP A 40 -21.14 -5.64 -10.86
N SER A 41 -22.37 -5.83 -10.39
CA SER A 41 -23.03 -4.90 -9.47
C SER A 41 -22.34 -4.77 -8.11
N ARG A 42 -21.45 -5.70 -7.73
CA ARG A 42 -20.65 -5.59 -6.50
C ARG A 42 -19.69 -4.39 -6.55
N TYR A 43 -19.36 -3.86 -7.74
CA TYR A 43 -18.58 -2.62 -7.85
C TYR A 43 -19.31 -1.39 -7.30
N TYR A 44 -20.64 -1.41 -7.18
CA TYR A 44 -21.36 -0.35 -6.46
C TYR A 44 -21.03 -0.32 -4.96
N ASP A 45 -20.64 -1.45 -4.35
CA ASP A 45 -20.18 -1.48 -2.96
C ASP A 45 -18.87 -0.72 -2.79
N ILE A 46 -17.98 -0.78 -3.78
CA ILE A 46 -16.71 -0.03 -3.77
C ILE A 46 -16.99 1.48 -3.77
N LEU A 47 -17.96 1.94 -4.57
CA LEU A 47 -18.37 3.35 -4.57
C LEU A 47 -18.94 3.78 -3.22
N ARG A 48 -19.72 2.92 -2.55
CA ARG A 48 -20.21 3.19 -1.19
C ARG A 48 -19.08 3.20 -0.16
N MET A 49 -18.15 2.26 -0.26
CA MET A 49 -16.96 2.18 0.61
C MET A 49 -16.08 3.42 0.44
N MET A 50 -15.91 3.93 -0.78
CA MET A 50 -15.19 5.19 -1.01
C MET A 50 -15.76 6.35 -0.20
N GLU A 51 -17.09 6.51 -0.17
CA GLU A 51 -17.73 7.57 0.62
C GLU A 51 -17.53 7.34 2.13
N LEU A 52 -17.58 6.08 2.58
CA LEU A 52 -17.33 5.73 3.99
C LEU A 52 -15.88 5.98 4.40
N THR A 53 -14.92 5.55 3.59
CA THR A 53 -13.48 5.79 3.81
C THR A 53 -13.20 7.29 3.88
N GLU A 54 -13.79 8.10 3.00
CA GLU A 54 -13.62 9.56 3.02
C GLU A 54 -14.30 10.26 4.20
N LYS A 55 -15.40 9.69 4.71
CA LYS A 55 -16.06 10.18 5.92
C LYS A 55 -15.13 10.10 7.13
N TYR A 56 -14.43 8.97 7.29
CA TYR A 56 -13.53 8.72 8.43
C TYR A 56 -12.14 9.32 8.24
N HIS A 57 -11.48 9.08 7.11
CA HIS A 57 -10.16 9.64 6.79
C HIS A 57 -10.24 11.10 6.29
N ASN A 58 -10.82 11.98 7.11
CA ASN A 58 -11.02 13.40 6.79
C ASN A 58 -9.85 14.30 7.24
N GLY A 59 -8.77 13.70 7.78
CA GLY A 59 -7.57 14.37 8.23
C GLY A 59 -6.62 14.82 7.11
N GLN A 60 -5.51 15.41 7.52
CA GLN A 60 -4.40 15.82 6.65
C GLN A 60 -3.10 15.18 7.10
N ARG A 61 -2.28 14.78 6.12
CA ARG A 61 -0.90 14.35 6.33
C ARG A 61 0.01 15.54 6.64
N LYS A 62 1.22 15.26 7.12
CA LYS A 62 2.24 16.28 7.44
C LYS A 62 2.60 17.20 6.25
N ASN A 63 2.47 16.69 5.04
CA ASN A 63 2.73 17.42 3.79
C ASN A 63 1.50 18.19 3.26
N GLY A 64 0.37 18.19 3.99
CA GLY A 64 -0.88 18.88 3.62
C GLY A 64 -1.80 18.09 2.69
N GLU A 65 -1.42 16.88 2.27
CA GLU A 65 -2.30 16.02 1.46
C GLU A 65 -3.41 15.38 2.32
N PRO A 66 -4.59 15.09 1.74
CA PRO A 66 -5.62 14.34 2.43
C PRO A 66 -5.10 12.98 2.91
N GLU A 67 -5.38 12.61 4.14
CA GLU A 67 -4.96 11.32 4.71
C GLU A 67 -5.40 10.13 3.84
N VAL A 68 -6.63 10.20 3.33
CA VAL A 68 -7.28 9.21 2.48
C VAL A 68 -6.53 8.91 1.18
N CYS A 69 -5.56 9.74 0.77
CA CYS A 69 -4.77 9.49 -0.43
C CYS A 69 -4.05 8.13 -0.38
N HIS A 70 -3.74 7.61 0.82
CA HIS A 70 -3.16 6.29 1.01
C HIS A 70 -3.95 5.20 0.29
N GLN A 71 -5.24 5.12 0.62
CA GLN A 71 -6.14 4.06 0.19
C GLN A 71 -6.33 4.13 -1.31
N TYR A 72 -6.46 5.34 -1.85
CA TYR A 72 -6.60 5.56 -3.29
C TYR A 72 -5.37 5.20 -4.11
N VAL A 73 -4.15 5.43 -3.60
CA VAL A 73 -2.93 5.01 -4.29
C VAL A 73 -2.79 3.48 -4.26
N ILE A 74 -3.17 2.83 -3.16
CA ILE A 74 -3.26 1.35 -3.10
C ILE A 74 -4.25 0.85 -4.15
N CYS A 75 -5.46 1.43 -4.23
CA CYS A 75 -6.45 1.08 -5.23
C CYS A 75 -5.95 1.31 -6.66
N ALA A 76 -5.24 2.42 -6.91
CA ALA A 76 -4.64 2.70 -8.22
C ALA A 76 -3.61 1.63 -8.61
N TYR A 77 -2.82 1.13 -7.67
CA TYR A 77 -1.92 0.00 -7.93
C TYR A 77 -2.71 -1.27 -8.24
N LEU A 78 -3.74 -1.58 -7.45
CA LEU A 78 -4.59 -2.76 -7.68
C LEU A 78 -5.23 -2.76 -9.08
N MET A 79 -5.65 -1.60 -9.60
CA MET A 79 -6.15 -1.48 -10.97
C MET A 79 -5.15 -1.99 -12.02
N THR A 80 -3.85 -1.81 -11.79
CA THR A 80 -2.81 -2.25 -12.74
C THR A 80 -2.63 -3.77 -12.79
N ILE A 81 -3.03 -4.47 -11.73
CA ILE A 81 -2.87 -5.93 -11.59
C ILE A 81 -4.21 -6.67 -11.47
N GLU A 82 -5.34 -5.96 -11.61
CA GLU A 82 -6.69 -6.48 -11.36
C GLU A 82 -6.99 -7.79 -12.11
N ALA A 83 -6.57 -7.87 -13.37
CA ALA A 83 -6.80 -9.05 -14.21
C ALA A 83 -6.17 -10.34 -13.67
N TYR A 84 -5.33 -10.24 -12.64
CA TYR A 84 -4.65 -11.35 -11.98
C TYR A 84 -5.13 -11.58 -10.55
N LEU A 85 -6.21 -10.93 -10.12
CA LEU A 85 -6.77 -11.10 -8.78
C LEU A 85 -7.92 -12.12 -8.81
N ILE A 86 -8.03 -12.95 -7.76
CA ILE A 86 -9.12 -13.93 -7.63
C ILE A 86 -10.46 -13.21 -7.41
N ASP A 87 -10.47 -12.20 -6.53
CA ASP A 87 -11.63 -11.34 -6.30
C ASP A 87 -11.19 -9.88 -6.26
N PRO A 88 -11.17 -9.19 -7.42
CA PRO A 88 -10.90 -7.76 -7.51
C PRO A 88 -11.72 -6.90 -6.56
N VAL A 89 -13.03 -7.19 -6.41
CA VAL A 89 -13.93 -6.37 -5.62
C VAL A 89 -13.54 -6.48 -4.16
N ALA A 90 -13.34 -7.69 -3.65
CA ALA A 90 -12.88 -7.90 -2.28
C ALA A 90 -11.54 -7.21 -2.00
N CYS A 91 -10.60 -7.23 -2.96
CA CYS A 91 -9.32 -6.50 -2.84
C CYS A 91 -9.52 -4.98 -2.73
N TYR A 92 -10.40 -4.38 -3.53
CA TYR A 92 -10.70 -2.94 -3.43
C TYR A 92 -11.41 -2.60 -2.12
N MET A 93 -12.40 -3.40 -1.70
CA MET A 93 -13.11 -3.21 -0.44
C MET A 93 -12.14 -3.28 0.74
N ALA A 94 -11.28 -4.30 0.76
CA ALA A 94 -10.27 -4.48 1.79
C ALA A 94 -9.23 -3.35 1.77
N ALA A 95 -8.77 -2.90 0.60
CA ALA A 95 -7.83 -1.78 0.49
C ALA A 95 -8.40 -0.44 0.97
N LEU A 96 -9.65 -0.13 0.64
CA LEU A 96 -10.32 1.10 1.10
C LEU A 96 -10.60 1.08 2.60
N GLY A 97 -10.87 -0.09 3.18
CA GLY A 97 -11.25 -0.23 4.59
C GLY A 97 -10.15 -0.73 5.53
N HIS A 98 -8.93 -0.97 5.06
CA HIS A 98 -7.93 -1.69 5.85
C HIS A 98 -7.54 -1.01 7.18
N ASP A 99 -7.61 0.33 7.22
CA ASP A 99 -7.28 1.12 8.41
C ASP A 99 -8.53 1.50 9.22
N LEU A 100 -9.74 1.35 8.66
CA LEU A 100 -10.98 1.82 9.32
C LEU A 100 -11.18 1.17 10.69
N ILE A 101 -10.97 -0.14 10.79
CA ILE A 101 -11.16 -0.86 12.06
C ILE A 101 -10.07 -0.53 13.09
N GLU A 102 -8.86 -0.21 12.63
CA GLU A 102 -7.70 0.01 13.49
C GLU A 102 -7.63 1.46 13.99
N ASP A 103 -7.70 2.41 13.07
CA ASP A 103 -7.53 3.83 13.33
C ASP A 103 -8.84 4.51 13.73
N TYR A 104 -9.99 3.93 13.35
CA TYR A 104 -11.34 4.45 13.62
C TYR A 104 -12.26 3.36 14.17
N PRO A 105 -12.03 2.81 15.38
CA PRO A 105 -12.81 1.71 15.92
C PRO A 105 -14.34 1.96 15.96
N GLU A 106 -14.77 3.23 16.06
CA GLU A 106 -16.17 3.63 15.96
C GLU A 106 -16.83 3.38 14.59
N SER A 107 -16.04 3.04 13.57
CA SER A 107 -16.52 2.68 12.22
C SER A 107 -16.97 1.22 12.12
N GLU A 108 -16.59 0.36 13.07
CA GLU A 108 -16.81 -1.09 12.98
C GLU A 108 -18.30 -1.45 12.80
N ASP A 109 -19.19 -0.82 13.57
CA ASP A 109 -20.63 -1.08 13.49
C ASP A 109 -21.21 -0.69 12.10
N GLU A 110 -20.82 0.47 11.58
CA GLU A 110 -21.28 0.96 10.27
C GLU A 110 -20.73 0.10 9.14
N VAL A 111 -19.45 -0.31 9.22
CA VAL A 111 -18.84 -1.24 8.27
C VAL A 111 -19.53 -2.60 8.31
N SER A 112 -19.86 -3.11 9.50
CA SER A 112 -20.50 -4.41 9.69
C SER A 112 -21.92 -4.42 9.10
N GLU A 113 -22.67 -3.32 9.29
CA GLU A 113 -24.02 -3.16 8.74
C GLU A 113 -24.02 -2.98 7.22
N MET A 114 -23.15 -2.11 6.70
CA MET A 114 -23.10 -1.78 5.27
C MET A 114 -22.43 -2.87 4.43
N PHE A 115 -21.41 -3.54 4.97
CA PHE A 115 -20.50 -4.43 4.24
C PHE A 115 -20.20 -5.74 4.99
N PRO A 116 -21.23 -6.49 5.44
CA PRO A 116 -21.05 -7.69 6.26
C PRO A 116 -20.19 -8.78 5.60
N THR A 117 -20.18 -8.82 4.25
CA THR A 117 -19.36 -9.76 3.47
C THR A 117 -17.87 -9.43 3.51
N TYR A 118 -17.50 -8.16 3.72
CA TYR A 118 -16.13 -7.67 3.55
C TYR A 118 -15.41 -7.33 4.87
N ILE A 119 -16.15 -7.09 5.96
CA ILE A 119 -15.57 -6.71 7.26
C ILE A 119 -14.51 -7.70 7.77
N GLY A 120 -14.68 -9.00 7.50
CA GLY A 120 -13.71 -10.03 7.89
C GLY A 120 -12.30 -9.79 7.31
N TYR A 121 -12.20 -9.19 6.12
CA TYR A 121 -10.90 -8.82 5.53
C TYR A 121 -10.25 -7.67 6.28
N MET A 122 -11.01 -6.66 6.68
CA MET A 122 -10.51 -5.49 7.42
C MET A 122 -10.03 -5.90 8.82
N ILE A 123 -10.80 -6.74 9.51
CA ILE A 123 -10.40 -7.34 10.81
C ILE A 123 -9.14 -8.22 10.69
N THR A 124 -8.93 -8.82 9.51
CA THR A 124 -7.73 -9.62 9.24
C THR A 124 -6.53 -8.72 8.93
N LEU A 125 -6.75 -7.59 8.26
CA LEU A 125 -5.72 -6.62 7.91
C LEU A 125 -5.25 -5.78 9.08
N SER A 126 -6.07 -5.59 10.11
CA SER A 126 -5.65 -4.86 11.31
C SER A 126 -4.63 -5.65 12.14
N LYS A 127 -3.56 -4.98 12.54
CA LYS A 127 -2.51 -5.52 13.43
C LYS A 127 -2.88 -5.43 14.90
N GLU A 128 -3.96 -4.70 15.23
CA GLU A 128 -4.45 -4.50 16.59
C GLU A 128 -5.91 -4.95 16.69
N ARG A 129 -6.30 -5.53 17.83
CA ARG A 129 -7.71 -5.89 18.09
C ARG A 129 -8.08 -5.41 19.47
N ASN A 130 -9.08 -4.52 19.55
CA ASN A 130 -9.50 -3.91 20.81
C ASN A 130 -8.32 -3.26 21.57
N GLY A 131 -7.41 -2.59 20.85
CA GLY A 131 -6.20 -1.95 21.41
C GLY A 131 -5.08 -2.93 21.82
N VAL A 132 -5.19 -4.21 21.47
CA VAL A 132 -4.15 -5.21 21.73
C VAL A 132 -3.46 -5.60 20.43
N ALA A 133 -2.15 -5.35 20.37
CA ALA A 133 -1.32 -5.77 19.24
C ALA A 133 -1.23 -7.30 19.15
N LEU A 134 -1.45 -7.83 17.95
CA LEU A 134 -1.29 -9.26 17.66
C LEU A 134 0.19 -9.63 17.58
N PRO A 135 0.58 -10.83 18.02
CA PRO A 135 1.90 -11.38 17.71
C PRO A 135 2.10 -11.42 16.19
N TYR A 136 3.25 -10.94 15.71
CA TYR A 136 3.53 -10.85 14.27
C TYR A 136 3.34 -12.19 13.55
N GLN A 137 3.77 -13.30 14.16
CA GLN A 137 3.58 -14.64 13.58
C GLN A 137 2.10 -14.93 13.32
N GLU A 138 1.24 -14.75 14.33
CA GLU A 138 -0.20 -14.97 14.20
C GLU A 138 -0.81 -14.05 13.15
N TYR A 139 -0.39 -12.78 13.13
CA TYR A 139 -0.86 -11.80 12.15
C TYR A 139 -0.49 -12.23 10.72
N PHE A 140 0.77 -12.56 10.45
CA PHE A 140 1.21 -12.97 9.12
C PHE A 140 0.69 -14.35 8.69
N ASP A 141 0.43 -15.27 9.62
CA ASP A 141 -0.19 -16.56 9.31
C ASP A 141 -1.62 -16.37 8.77
N LYS A 142 -2.43 -15.52 9.42
CA LYS A 142 -3.78 -15.17 8.93
C LYS A 142 -3.73 -14.53 7.55
N MET A 143 -2.79 -13.60 7.35
CA MET A 143 -2.58 -12.92 6.08
C MET A 143 -2.16 -13.89 4.96
N THR A 144 -1.27 -14.83 5.26
CA THR A 144 -0.78 -15.85 4.30
C THR A 144 -1.89 -16.74 3.77
N LEU A 145 -2.88 -17.04 4.62
CA LEU A 145 -4.01 -17.92 4.29
C LEU A 145 -5.18 -17.19 3.62
N CYS A 146 -5.07 -15.87 3.37
CA CYS A 146 -6.14 -15.08 2.79
C CYS A 146 -5.71 -14.46 1.46
N ALA A 147 -6.29 -14.95 0.36
CA ALA A 147 -5.97 -14.51 -1.01
C ALA A 147 -6.13 -12.99 -1.25
N VAL A 148 -7.09 -12.37 -0.55
CA VAL A 148 -7.40 -10.94 -0.63
C VAL A 148 -6.45 -10.15 0.25
N CYS A 149 -6.38 -10.49 1.54
CA CYS A 149 -5.59 -9.72 2.49
C CYS A 149 -4.10 -9.76 2.14
N SER A 150 -3.55 -10.91 1.72
CA SER A 150 -2.14 -11.03 1.32
C SER A 150 -1.76 -10.02 0.24
N ILE A 151 -2.63 -9.83 -0.77
CA ILE A 151 -2.43 -8.84 -1.85
C ILE A 151 -2.54 -7.41 -1.28
N CYS A 152 -3.63 -7.11 -0.56
CA CYS A 152 -3.85 -5.78 0.00
C CYS A 152 -2.69 -5.33 0.89
N LYS A 153 -2.16 -6.24 1.73
CA LYS A 153 -1.07 -5.91 2.65
C LYS A 153 0.28 -5.74 1.97
N LEU A 154 0.51 -6.44 0.86
CA LEU A 154 1.66 -6.18 0.01
C LEU A 154 1.57 -4.82 -0.70
N CYS A 155 0.37 -4.43 -1.14
CA CYS A 155 0.15 -3.11 -1.75
C CYS A 155 0.30 -1.97 -0.73
N ASP A 156 -0.25 -2.13 0.48
CA ASP A 156 -0.02 -1.24 1.62
C ASP A 156 1.48 -1.08 1.91
N ARG A 157 2.20 -2.20 2.06
CA ARG A 157 3.65 -2.16 2.29
C ARG A 157 4.40 -1.48 1.16
N LEU A 158 3.98 -1.69 -0.10
CA LEU A 158 4.58 -1.02 -1.25
C LEU A 158 4.44 0.50 -1.16
N HIS A 159 3.22 0.99 -0.91
CA HIS A 159 3.00 2.42 -0.72
C HIS A 159 3.82 2.96 0.45
N ASN A 160 3.88 2.24 1.57
CA ASN A 160 4.64 2.64 2.74
C ASN A 160 6.13 2.79 2.44
N ILE A 161 6.76 1.82 1.78
CA ILE A 161 8.19 1.93 1.43
C ILE A 161 8.45 2.97 0.35
N SER A 162 7.49 3.24 -0.56
CA SER A 162 7.68 4.25 -1.61
C SER A 162 7.54 5.68 -1.10
N THR A 163 6.93 5.90 0.07
CA THR A 163 6.64 7.24 0.60
C THR A 163 7.33 7.55 1.94
N MET A 164 8.03 6.60 2.57
CA MET A 164 8.59 6.77 3.92
C MET A 164 9.83 7.68 4.04
N VAL A 165 10.46 8.11 2.95
CA VAL A 165 11.79 8.76 2.97
C VAL A 165 11.80 10.08 3.76
N GLU A 166 10.78 10.92 3.59
CA GLU A 166 10.65 12.20 4.29
C GLU A 166 9.98 12.06 5.67
N PRO A 167 8.83 11.36 5.82
CA PRO A 167 8.08 11.42 7.08
C PRO A 167 8.64 10.56 8.21
N PHE A 168 9.49 9.57 7.92
CA PHE A 168 10.01 8.62 8.93
C PHE A 168 11.49 8.88 9.25
N ALA A 169 11.85 8.72 10.53
CA ALA A 169 13.26 8.66 10.92
C ALA A 169 13.97 7.44 10.30
N ARG A 170 15.29 7.52 10.14
CA ARG A 170 16.12 6.49 9.49
C ARG A 170 15.94 5.11 10.13
N GLU A 171 15.84 5.06 11.45
CA GLU A 171 15.66 3.82 12.22
C GLU A 171 14.33 3.14 11.86
N LYS A 172 13.27 3.94 11.73
CA LYS A 172 11.94 3.45 11.31
C LYS A 172 11.96 2.97 9.85
N GLN A 173 12.64 3.70 8.96
CA GLN A 173 12.81 3.27 7.56
C GLN A 173 13.53 1.92 7.48
N ILE A 174 14.64 1.74 8.22
CA ILE A 174 15.39 0.47 8.27
C ILE A 174 14.52 -0.67 8.82
N SER A 175 13.75 -0.41 9.89
CA SER A 175 12.79 -1.39 10.43
C SER A 175 11.77 -1.82 9.38
N TYR A 176 11.22 -0.90 8.58
CA TYR A 176 10.27 -1.26 7.52
C TYR A 176 10.89 -2.12 6.41
N LEU A 177 12.16 -1.89 6.05
CA LEU A 177 12.89 -2.71 5.08
C LEU A 177 13.27 -4.09 5.65
N LYS A 178 13.56 -4.15 6.95
CA LYS A 178 13.80 -5.41 7.66
C LYS A 178 12.52 -6.25 7.72
N ASP A 179 11.40 -5.64 8.10
CA ASP A 179 10.07 -6.29 8.11
C ASP A 179 9.70 -6.85 6.73
N LEU A 180 9.96 -6.08 5.66
CA LEU A 180 9.74 -6.55 4.30
C LEU A 180 10.48 -7.88 4.04
N THR A 181 11.74 -7.96 4.48
CA THR A 181 12.58 -9.16 4.30
C THR A 181 12.13 -10.32 5.17
N ASP A 182 11.80 -10.05 6.43
CA ASP A 182 11.59 -11.07 7.45
C ASP A 182 10.16 -11.62 7.48
N TRP A 183 9.18 -10.83 7.02
CA TRP A 183 7.77 -11.18 7.15
C TRP A 183 7.00 -11.13 5.83
N PHE A 184 7.10 -10.02 5.09
CA PHE A 184 6.29 -9.84 3.87
C PHE A 184 6.75 -10.73 2.71
N LEU A 185 8.07 -10.88 2.50
CA LEU A 185 8.58 -11.76 1.43
C LEU A 185 8.28 -13.25 1.70
N PRO A 186 8.44 -13.77 2.94
CA PRO A 186 7.94 -15.11 3.29
C PRO A 186 6.44 -15.27 3.09
N MET A 187 5.62 -14.33 3.58
CA MET A 187 4.16 -14.31 3.38
C MET A 187 3.81 -14.34 1.89
N LEU A 188 4.45 -13.51 1.07
CA LEU A 188 4.25 -13.47 -0.39
C LEU A 188 4.59 -14.82 -1.02
N LYS A 189 5.76 -15.38 -0.68
CA LYS A 189 6.23 -16.66 -1.24
C LYS A 189 5.23 -17.78 -0.98
N GLU A 190 4.70 -17.85 0.24
CA GLU A 190 3.76 -18.90 0.63
C GLU A 190 2.36 -18.64 0.08
N SER A 191 1.84 -17.41 0.18
CA SER A 191 0.54 -17.03 -0.42
C SER A 191 0.52 -17.31 -1.93
N LYS A 192 1.62 -17.06 -2.64
CA LYS A 192 1.74 -17.36 -4.07
C LYS A 192 1.63 -18.86 -4.37
N ARG A 193 2.09 -19.74 -3.47
CA ARG A 193 1.95 -21.19 -3.63
C ARG A 193 0.51 -21.64 -3.36
N LEU A 194 -0.14 -21.03 -2.37
CA LEU A 194 -1.52 -21.31 -2.00
C LEU A 194 -2.54 -20.79 -3.04
N PHE A 195 -2.23 -19.67 -3.70
CA PHE A 195 -3.11 -19.00 -4.66
C PHE A 195 -2.41 -18.84 -6.03
N PRO A 196 -2.16 -19.95 -6.75
CA PRO A 196 -1.41 -19.93 -8.01
C PRO A 196 -2.04 -19.07 -9.11
N GLU A 197 -3.37 -18.88 -9.09
CA GLU A 197 -4.12 -18.00 -10.00
C GLU A 197 -3.64 -16.55 -9.93
N GLN A 198 -3.16 -16.13 -8.74
CA GLN A 198 -2.65 -14.78 -8.50
C GLN A 198 -1.13 -14.66 -8.67
N THR A 199 -0.45 -15.68 -9.22
CA THR A 199 1.02 -15.69 -9.37
C THR A 199 1.55 -14.44 -10.05
N LYS A 200 0.87 -13.96 -11.11
CA LYS A 200 1.27 -12.75 -11.84
C LYS A 200 1.19 -11.49 -10.97
N ALA A 201 0.14 -11.36 -10.14
CA ALA A 201 0.02 -10.27 -9.18
C ALA A 201 1.14 -10.32 -8.14
N TYR A 202 1.41 -11.49 -7.56
CA TYR A 202 2.48 -11.65 -6.57
C TYR A 202 3.89 -11.39 -7.14
N GLU A 203 4.20 -11.87 -8.35
CA GLU A 203 5.50 -11.61 -8.97
C GLU A 203 5.67 -10.12 -9.32
N ASN A 204 4.61 -9.47 -9.79
CA ASN A 204 4.62 -8.03 -10.04
C ASN A 204 4.90 -7.25 -8.74
N LEU A 205 4.13 -7.51 -7.68
CA LEU A 205 4.34 -6.90 -6.36
C LEU A 205 5.75 -7.15 -5.82
N LYS A 206 6.23 -8.40 -5.89
CA LYS A 206 7.58 -8.75 -5.46
C LYS A 206 8.63 -7.94 -6.21
N PHE A 207 8.50 -7.82 -7.52
CA PHE A 207 9.46 -7.09 -8.35
C PHE A 207 9.52 -5.61 -7.96
N VAL A 208 8.36 -4.95 -7.84
CA VAL A 208 8.30 -3.53 -7.47
C VAL A 208 8.80 -3.31 -6.04
N LEU A 209 8.36 -4.11 -5.07
CA LEU A 209 8.81 -4.04 -3.68
C LEU A 209 10.33 -4.18 -3.55
N MET A 210 10.91 -5.16 -4.23
CA MET A 210 12.36 -5.38 -4.22
C MET A 210 13.13 -4.24 -4.89
N THR A 211 12.57 -3.65 -5.95
CA THR A 211 13.18 -2.51 -6.64
C THR A 211 13.23 -1.29 -5.73
N CYS A 212 12.09 -0.92 -5.11
CA CYS A 212 12.03 0.18 -4.13
C CYS A 212 12.99 -0.06 -2.96
N ARG A 213 12.96 -1.26 -2.36
CA ARG A 213 13.88 -1.64 -1.27
C ARG A 213 15.34 -1.48 -1.66
N ASN A 214 15.73 -2.00 -2.82
CA ASN A 214 17.14 -2.00 -3.22
C ASN A 214 17.64 -0.58 -3.52
N LEU A 215 16.81 0.26 -4.16
CA LEU A 215 17.14 1.67 -4.39
C LEU A 215 17.35 2.41 -3.07
N LEU A 216 16.45 2.23 -2.09
CA LEU A 216 16.57 2.83 -0.76
C LEU A 216 17.85 2.38 -0.03
N LEU A 217 18.14 1.08 -0.03
CA LEU A 217 19.35 0.55 0.59
C LEU A 217 20.62 1.12 -0.06
N LEU A 218 20.66 1.23 -1.39
CA LEU A 218 21.79 1.83 -2.10
C LEU A 218 21.97 3.30 -1.74
N THR A 219 20.88 4.06 -1.61
CA THR A 219 20.90 5.45 -1.14
C THR A 219 21.48 5.54 0.27
N PHE A 220 20.98 4.73 1.22
CA PHE A 220 21.47 4.74 2.60
C PHE A 220 22.95 4.35 2.69
N MET A 221 23.38 3.34 1.93
CA MET A 221 24.78 2.92 1.86
C MET A 221 25.70 4.03 1.33
N LYS A 222 25.21 4.84 0.37
CA LYS A 222 25.98 5.97 -0.18
C LYS A 222 26.13 7.08 0.86
N GLU A 223 25.05 7.46 1.52
CA GLU A 223 25.05 8.48 2.58
C GLU A 223 25.97 8.09 3.74
N GLU A 224 25.94 6.84 4.21
CA GLU A 224 26.82 6.38 5.27
C GLU A 224 28.30 6.46 4.89
N LYS A 225 28.65 6.13 3.64
CA LYS A 225 30.03 6.27 3.14
C LYS A 225 30.47 7.72 3.12
N GLU A 226 29.60 8.63 2.69
CA GLU A 226 29.87 10.07 2.66
C GLU A 226 30.09 10.62 4.08
N ILE A 227 29.19 10.31 5.02
CA ILE A 227 29.31 10.69 6.44
C ILE A 227 30.62 10.16 7.04
N ASN A 228 30.95 8.89 6.79
CA ASN A 228 32.17 8.28 7.30
C ASN A 228 33.44 8.89 6.68
N SER A 229 33.37 9.37 5.44
CA SER A 229 34.50 10.06 4.78
C SER A 229 34.74 11.45 5.38
N LEU A 230 33.68 12.14 5.80
CA LEU A 230 33.74 13.44 6.46
C LEU A 230 34.28 13.35 7.89
N LYS A 231 33.89 12.31 8.65
CA LYS A 231 34.42 12.06 10.02
C LYS A 231 35.90 11.68 10.06
N LYS A 232 36.49 11.29 8.93
CA LYS A 232 37.91 10.92 8.81
C LYS A 232 38.81 12.09 8.38
N LYS A 233 38.22 13.24 8.05
CA LYS A 233 38.93 14.51 7.79
C LYS A 233 38.93 15.35 9.06
#